data_AF-A0A6L8GAS1-F1
#
_entry.id   AF-A0A6L8GAS1-F1
#
_cell.length_a   1.000
_cell.length_b   1.000
_cell.length_c   1.000
_cell.angle_alpha   90.00
_cell.angle_beta   90.00
_cell.angle_gamma   90.00
#
_symmetry.space_group_name_H-M   'P 1'
#
loop_
_entity.id
_entity.type
_entity.pdbx_description
1 polymer ?
#
loop_
_entity_poly.entity_id
_entity_poly.type
_entity_poly.pdbx_seq_one_letter_code
_entity_poly.pdbx_strand_id
1 'polypeptide(L)'
;APTSIAYGFNNRSAQFRLPQNRHCIENRACDMTMNVYLAMAMHLSCAVDGIKNKIDPGEPADFDLYAKSESELKEVGVRRLPRTLWHATQALRDDDLAGHVMGRVMRHSYVEYKEDEWERYHQAVTDWEVQEYLRLY
;
A
#
# COMPACT_ATOMS: atom_id res chain seq x y z
N ALA A 1 -6.10 -5.26 -9.10
CA ALA A 1 -5.54 -4.10 -8.37
C ALA A 1 -4.12 -4.47 -7.93
N PRO A 2 -3.17 -3.53 -7.82
CA PRO A 2 -1.80 -3.87 -7.47
C PRO A 2 -1.71 -4.48 -6.07
N THR A 3 -0.85 -5.48 -5.92
CA THR A 3 -0.59 -6.17 -4.64
C THR A 3 0.89 -6.22 -4.29
N SER A 4 1.74 -5.71 -5.18
CA SER A 4 3.20 -5.74 -5.07
C SER A 4 3.76 -4.33 -5.20
N ILE A 5 4.75 -4.01 -4.37
CA ILE A 5 5.52 -2.77 -4.40
C ILE A 5 6.53 -2.90 -5.54
N ALA A 6 6.13 -2.42 -6.72
CA ALA A 6 6.93 -2.44 -7.92
C ALA A 6 6.49 -1.31 -8.86
N TYR A 7 7.38 -0.93 -9.78
CA TYR A 7 7.05 -0.05 -10.90
C TYR A 7 7.35 -0.74 -12.24
N GLY A 8 6.71 -0.33 -13.32
CA GLY A 8 6.97 -0.89 -14.65
C GLY A 8 6.39 -0.08 -15.80
N PHE A 9 6.93 -0.28 -17.00
CA PHE A 9 6.52 0.44 -18.21
C PHE A 9 5.21 -0.12 -18.73
N ASN A 10 4.18 0.73 -18.71
CA ASN A 10 2.80 0.38 -19.07
C ASN A 10 2.23 -0.85 -18.31
N ASN A 11 2.87 -1.30 -17.23
CA ASN A 11 2.51 -2.53 -16.53
C ASN A 11 1.30 -2.33 -15.61
N ARG A 12 0.19 -3.02 -15.90
CA ARG A 12 -1.06 -2.97 -15.11
C ARG A 12 -1.10 -3.98 -13.95
N SER A 13 -0.04 -4.74 -13.71
CA SER A 13 0.13 -5.56 -12.50
C SER A 13 0.91 -4.84 -11.40
N ALA A 14 1.71 -3.83 -11.76
CA ALA A 14 2.53 -3.04 -10.83
C ALA A 14 1.74 -1.95 -10.08
N GLN A 15 2.24 -1.57 -8.90
CA GLN A 15 1.73 -0.45 -8.11
C GLN A 15 1.90 0.88 -8.85
N PHE A 16 3.12 1.17 -9.30
CA PHE A 16 3.43 2.36 -10.07
C PHE A 16 3.54 2.02 -11.55
N ARG A 17 2.60 2.51 -12.36
CA ARG A 17 2.65 2.35 -13.81
C ARG A 17 3.25 3.61 -14.44
N LEU A 18 4.15 3.41 -15.40
CA LEU A 18 4.66 4.48 -16.27
C LEU A 18 3.97 4.40 -17.63
N PRO A 19 2.92 5.21 -17.90
CA PRO A 19 2.18 5.12 -19.15
C PRO A 19 3.03 5.56 -20.34
N GLN A 20 2.84 4.90 -21.49
CA GLN A 20 3.55 5.26 -22.73
C GLN A 20 3.00 6.53 -23.39
N ASN A 21 1.74 6.87 -23.14
CA ASN A 21 1.04 7.96 -23.81
C ASN A 21 1.24 9.34 -23.13
N ARG A 22 1.86 9.40 -21.96
CA ARG A 22 2.12 10.64 -21.22
C ARG A 22 3.23 10.44 -20.18
N HIS A 23 3.98 11.51 -19.91
CA HIS A 23 4.97 11.51 -18.83
C HIS A 23 4.30 11.70 -17.48
N CYS A 24 3.96 10.61 -16.80
CA CYS A 24 3.50 10.63 -15.42
C CYS A 24 3.85 9.33 -14.69
N ILE A 25 3.86 9.40 -13.36
CA ILE A 25 3.86 8.21 -12.49
C ILE A 25 2.42 7.97 -12.05
N GLU A 26 1.83 6.85 -12.46
CA GLU A 26 0.47 6.47 -12.10
C GLU A 26 0.50 5.54 -10.88
N ASN A 27 0.15 6.05 -9.69
CA ASN A 27 -0.06 5.18 -8.52
C ASN A 27 -1.44 4.53 -8.57
N ARG A 28 -1.46 3.20 -8.66
CA ARG A 28 -2.67 2.40 -8.83
C ARG A 28 -3.14 1.73 -7.53
N ALA A 29 -2.42 1.93 -6.43
CA ALA A 29 -2.80 1.42 -5.11
C ALA A 29 -3.75 2.38 -4.36
N CYS A 30 -3.88 3.62 -4.82
CA CYS A 30 -4.84 4.57 -4.26
C CYS A 30 -6.28 4.20 -4.68
N ASP A 31 -7.22 4.34 -3.75
CA ASP A 31 -8.65 4.14 -3.99
C ASP A 31 -9.47 5.37 -3.54
N MET A 32 -10.80 5.30 -3.66
CA MET A 32 -11.70 6.41 -3.33
C MET A 32 -11.98 6.57 -1.83
N THR A 33 -11.49 5.68 -0.98
CA THR A 33 -11.70 5.72 0.48
C THR A 33 -10.66 6.59 1.19
N MET A 34 -9.57 6.95 0.51
CA MET A 34 -8.51 7.76 1.07
C MET A 34 -8.91 9.24 1.21
N ASN A 35 -8.35 9.91 2.23
CA ASN A 35 -8.37 11.37 2.27
C ASN A 35 -7.38 11.92 1.23
N VAL A 36 -7.89 12.60 0.20
CA VAL A 36 -7.08 13.09 -0.94
C VAL A 36 -5.97 14.04 -0.51
N TYR A 37 -6.20 14.88 0.51
CA TYR A 37 -5.20 15.83 0.99
C TYR A 37 -4.03 15.11 1.67
N LEU A 38 -4.33 14.16 2.56
CA LEU A 38 -3.31 13.35 3.22
C LEU A 38 -2.55 12.48 2.22
N ALA A 39 -3.27 11.86 1.29
CA ALA A 39 -2.67 11.08 0.23
C ALA A 39 -1.70 11.96 -0.58
N MET A 40 -2.14 13.09 -1.12
CA MET A 40 -1.27 13.97 -1.91
C MET A 40 -0.06 14.48 -1.12
N ALA A 41 -0.25 14.86 0.15
CA ALA A 41 0.85 15.29 1.02
C ALA A 41 1.90 14.18 1.21
N MET A 42 1.48 12.94 1.48
CA MET A 42 2.39 11.80 1.59
C MET A 42 3.10 11.50 0.27
N HIS A 43 2.37 11.43 -0.85
CA HIS A 43 2.97 11.13 -2.16
C HIS A 43 4.02 12.16 -2.57
N LEU A 44 3.71 13.45 -2.43
CA LEU A 44 4.64 14.52 -2.77
C LEU A 44 5.88 14.47 -1.86
N SER A 45 5.70 14.21 -0.57
CA SER A 45 6.80 14.12 0.39
C SER A 45 7.72 12.94 0.09
N CYS A 46 7.17 11.75 -0.21
CA CYS A 46 7.95 10.60 -0.65
C CYS A 46 8.73 10.87 -1.94
N ALA A 47 8.10 11.54 -2.92
CA ALA A 47 8.76 11.88 -4.18
C ALA A 47 9.91 12.87 -3.97
N VAL A 48 9.71 13.90 -3.15
CA VAL A 48 10.74 14.89 -2.83
C VAL A 48 11.89 14.25 -2.05
N ASP A 49 11.59 13.35 -1.10
CA ASP A 49 12.61 12.64 -0.33
C ASP A 49 13.47 11.75 -1.24
N GLY A 50 12.85 10.96 -2.12
CA GLY A 50 13.56 10.14 -3.10
C GLY A 50 14.47 10.94 -4.03
N ILE A 51 14.01 12.11 -4.50
CA ILE A 51 14.82 13.00 -5.36
C ILE A 51 16.01 13.57 -4.57
N LYS A 52 15.78 14.09 -3.36
CA LYS A 52 16.84 14.70 -2.54
C LYS A 52 17.92 13.70 -2.16
N ASN A 53 17.50 12.49 -1.79
CA ASN A 53 18.39 11.43 -1.33
C ASN A 53 18.93 10.56 -2.49
N LYS A 54 18.50 10.84 -3.74
CA LYS A 54 18.87 10.08 -4.94
C LYS A 54 18.63 8.57 -4.76
N ILE A 55 17.47 8.22 -4.19
CA ILE A 55 17.10 6.83 -3.93
C ILE A 55 16.93 6.10 -5.26
N ASP A 56 17.63 4.99 -5.43
CA ASP A 56 17.46 4.09 -6.56
C ASP A 56 16.22 3.20 -6.34
N PRO A 57 15.20 3.27 -7.22
CA PRO A 57 14.00 2.43 -7.10
C PRO A 57 14.23 0.97 -7.53
N GLY A 58 15.43 0.62 -8.01
CA GLY A 58 15.74 -0.69 -8.58
C GLY A 58 15.29 -0.83 -10.03
N GLU A 59 15.31 -2.05 -10.56
CA GLU A 59 14.91 -2.33 -11.94
C GLU A 59 13.38 -2.34 -12.14
N PRO A 60 12.87 -1.92 -13.31
CA PRO A 60 11.45 -2.00 -13.62
C PRO A 60 10.98 -3.46 -13.71
N ALA A 61 9.85 -3.76 -13.08
CA ALA A 61 9.18 -5.04 -13.18
C ALA A 61 8.33 -5.09 -14.46
N ASP A 62 8.93 -5.40 -15.61
CA ASP A 62 8.24 -5.51 -16.91
C ASP A 62 7.74 -6.94 -17.22
N PHE A 63 7.20 -7.59 -16.19
CA PHE A 63 6.57 -8.92 -16.28
C PHE A 63 5.24 -8.92 -15.51
N ASP A 64 4.41 -9.94 -15.74
CA ASP A 64 3.14 -10.07 -15.03
C ASP A 64 3.39 -10.51 -13.56
N LEU A 65 3.19 -9.58 -12.63
CA LEU A 65 3.36 -9.80 -11.20
C LEU A 65 2.30 -10.74 -10.61
N TYR A 66 1.16 -10.95 -11.28
CA TYR A 66 0.12 -11.87 -10.81
C TYR A 66 0.46 -13.33 -11.13
N ALA A 67 1.25 -13.57 -12.18
CA ALA A 67 1.67 -14.90 -12.59
C ALA A 67 2.84 -15.46 -11.75
N LYS A 68 3.46 -14.61 -10.91
CA LYS A 68 4.62 -14.96 -10.09
C LYS A 68 4.20 -15.46 -8.71
N SER A 69 4.83 -16.54 -8.27
CA SER A 69 4.74 -17.03 -6.89
C SER A 69 5.44 -16.07 -5.92
N GLU A 70 5.17 -16.20 -4.62
CA GLU A 70 5.78 -15.34 -3.61
C GLU A 70 7.30 -15.53 -3.51
N SER A 71 7.81 -16.75 -3.72
CA SER A 71 9.25 -17.02 -3.77
C SER A 71 9.91 -16.32 -4.94
N GLU A 72 9.34 -16.42 -6.15
CA GLU A 72 9.90 -15.76 -7.33
C GLU A 72 9.88 -14.24 -7.18
N LEU A 73 8.84 -13.66 -6.58
CA LEU A 73 8.80 -12.22 -6.31
C LEU A 73 9.91 -11.78 -5.34
N LYS A 74 10.21 -12.59 -4.32
CA LYS A 74 11.30 -12.30 -3.37
C LYS A 74 12.67 -12.37 -4.05
N GLU A 75 12.88 -13.33 -4.96
CA GLU A 75 14.14 -13.47 -5.70
C GLU A 75 14.47 -12.23 -6.54
N VAL A 76 13.45 -11.58 -7.12
CA VAL A 76 13.61 -10.34 -7.89
C VAL A 76 13.48 -9.07 -7.03
N GLY A 77 13.50 -9.21 -5.69
CA GLY A 77 13.46 -8.08 -4.76
C GLY A 77 12.10 -7.37 -4.66
N VAL A 78 11.03 -7.94 -5.22
CA VAL A 78 9.69 -7.36 -5.19
C VAL A 78 8.98 -7.70 -3.87
N ARG A 79 8.61 -6.67 -3.12
CA ARG A 79 7.86 -6.79 -1.87
C ARG A 79 6.35 -6.73 -2.10
N ARG A 80 5.56 -7.27 -1.18
CA ARG A 80 4.09 -7.16 -1.20
C ARG A 80 3.62 -5.90 -0.48
N LEU A 81 2.51 -5.33 -0.93
CA LEU A 81 1.76 -4.34 -0.17
C LEU A 81 1.19 -4.98 1.11
N PRO A 82 0.91 -4.18 2.15
CA PRO A 82 0.22 -4.67 3.34
C PRO A 82 -1.09 -5.36 2.97
N ARG A 83 -1.34 -6.54 3.55
CA ARG A 83 -2.53 -7.36 3.24
C ARG A 83 -3.77 -6.96 4.03
N THR A 84 -3.59 -6.25 5.13
CA THR A 84 -4.69 -5.84 6.02
C THR A 84 -4.51 -4.40 6.46
N LEU A 85 -5.60 -3.76 6.89
CA LEU A 85 -5.57 -2.43 7.47
C LEU A 85 -4.61 -2.38 8.66
N TRP A 86 -4.63 -3.41 9.53
CA TRP A 86 -3.69 -3.52 10.66
C TRP A 86 -2.23 -3.37 10.23
N HIS A 87 -1.77 -4.17 9.27
CA HIS A 87 -0.38 -4.11 8.81
C HIS A 87 -0.03 -2.75 8.18
N ALA A 88 -0.96 -2.15 7.44
CA ALA A 88 -0.75 -0.82 6.86
C ALA A 88 -0.65 0.26 7.95
N THR A 89 -1.48 0.18 8.98
CA THR A 89 -1.49 1.11 10.12
C THR A 89 -0.23 1.00 10.98
N GLN A 90 0.26 -0.23 11.23
CA GLN A 90 1.55 -0.41 11.92
C GLN A 90 2.72 0.15 11.09
N ALA A 91 2.75 -0.11 9.78
CA ALA A 91 3.77 0.48 8.92
C ALA A 91 3.75 2.02 8.94
N LEU A 92 2.56 2.64 8.99
CA LEU A 92 2.42 4.09 9.09
C LEU A 92 2.85 4.65 10.46
N ARG A 93 2.60 3.91 11.54
CA ARG A 93 2.95 4.29 12.92
C ARG A 93 4.46 4.48 13.10
N ASP A 94 5.23 3.56 12.54
CA ASP A 94 6.68 3.49 12.73
C ASP A 94 7.47 4.25 11.64
N ASP A 95 6.79 4.86 10.67
CA ASP A 95 7.43 5.59 9.58
C ASP A 95 7.78 7.04 9.97
N ASP A 96 9.07 7.37 9.85
CA ASP A 96 9.62 8.69 10.19
C ASP A 96 9.11 9.79 9.26
N LEU A 97 9.00 9.48 7.96
CA LEU A 97 8.51 10.44 6.96
C LEU A 97 7.04 10.77 7.23
N ALA A 98 6.21 9.78 7.53
CA ALA A 98 4.82 9.98 7.95
C ALA A 98 4.73 10.83 9.23
N GLY A 99 5.65 10.61 10.18
CA GLY A 99 5.80 11.43 11.37
C GLY A 99 6.09 12.90 11.06
N HIS A 100 6.93 13.17 10.07
CA HIS A 100 7.23 14.52 9.59
C HIS A 100 6.05 15.16 8.85
N VAL A 101 5.38 14.41 7.96
CA VAL A 101 4.32 14.92 7.09
C VAL A 101 3.03 15.20 7.85
N MET A 102 2.59 14.27 8.69
CA MET A 102 1.34 14.42 9.45
C MET A 102 1.56 15.20 10.75
N GLY A 103 2.79 15.19 11.28
CA GLY A 103 3.07 15.64 12.63
C GLY A 103 2.62 14.62 13.69
N ARG A 104 3.25 14.70 14.87
CA ARG A 104 3.06 13.71 15.94
C ARG A 104 1.60 13.55 16.38
N VAL A 105 0.90 14.65 16.60
CA VAL A 105 -0.49 14.64 17.12
C VAL A 105 -1.44 14.02 16.10
N MET A 106 -1.41 14.49 14.85
CA MET A 106 -2.30 13.99 13.80
C MET A 106 -2.03 12.52 13.49
N ARG A 107 -0.75 12.11 13.37
CA ARG A 107 -0.39 10.71 13.12
C ARG A 107 -0.94 9.81 14.21
N HIS A 108 -0.76 10.18 15.47
CA HIS A 108 -1.23 9.40 16.60
C HIS A 108 -2.74 9.22 16.57
N SER A 109 -3.51 10.32 16.47
CA SER A 109 -4.97 10.24 16.42
C SER A 109 -5.50 9.49 15.18
N TYR A 110 -4.82 9.62 14.03
CA TYR A 110 -5.19 8.89 12.82
C TYR A 110 -4.97 7.38 12.97
N VAL A 111 -3.82 6.99 13.55
CA VAL A 111 -3.49 5.59 13.82
C VAL A 111 -4.48 4.99 14.81
N GLU A 112 -4.76 5.65 15.93
CA GLU A 112 -5.73 5.17 16.92
C GLU A 112 -7.13 4.98 16.30
N TYR A 113 -7.59 5.95 15.49
CA TYR A 113 -8.86 5.85 14.79
C TYR A 113 -8.92 4.66 13.83
N LYS A 114 -7.82 4.39 13.10
CA LYS A 114 -7.74 3.26 12.15
C LYS A 114 -7.56 1.92 12.84
N GLU A 115 -6.96 1.87 14.02
CA GLU A 115 -6.91 0.66 14.84
C GLU A 115 -8.28 0.33 15.43
N ASP A 116 -9.03 1.32 15.94
CA ASP A 116 -10.42 1.10 16.36
C ASP A 116 -11.29 0.57 15.21
N GLU A 117 -11.14 1.14 14.01
CA GLU A 117 -11.83 0.65 12.80
C GLU A 117 -11.49 -0.81 12.50
N TRP A 118 -10.23 -1.20 12.62
CA TRP A 118 -9.79 -2.57 12.42
C TRP A 118 -10.36 -3.51 13.49
N GLU A 119 -10.29 -3.14 14.76
CA GLU A 119 -10.80 -3.96 15.88
C GLU A 119 -12.30 -4.23 15.75
N ARG A 120 -13.09 -3.19 15.44
CA ARG A 120 -14.53 -3.35 15.21
C ARG A 120 -14.84 -4.29 14.05
N TYR A 121 -14.06 -4.23 12.97
CA TYR A 121 -14.20 -5.15 11.85
C TYR A 121 -13.78 -6.58 12.22
N HIS A 122 -12.64 -6.73 12.90
CA HIS A 122 -12.05 -8.04 13.19
C HIS A 122 -12.86 -8.85 14.21
N GLN A 123 -13.62 -8.18 15.07
CA GLN A 123 -14.52 -8.81 16.05
C GLN A 123 -15.92 -9.11 15.47
N ALA A 124 -16.23 -8.65 14.25
CA ALA A 124 -17.52 -8.92 13.64
C ALA A 124 -17.58 -10.35 13.07
N VAL A 125 -18.65 -11.08 13.41
CA VAL A 125 -18.96 -12.35 12.76
C VAL A 125 -19.65 -12.05 11.43
N THR A 126 -19.02 -12.47 10.35
CA THR A 126 -19.49 -12.23 8.99
C THR A 126 -20.40 -13.36 8.48
N ASP A 127 -21.23 -13.05 7.49
CA ASP A 127 -22.07 -14.05 6.83
C ASP A 127 -21.25 -15.21 6.24
N TRP A 128 -20.01 -14.95 5.81
CA TRP A 128 -19.11 -15.97 5.29
C TRP A 128 -18.77 -17.02 6.36
N GLU A 129 -18.41 -16.59 7.58
CA GLU A 129 -18.11 -17.50 8.68
C GLU A 129 -19.33 -18.31 9.11
N VAL A 130 -20.51 -17.69 9.13
CA VAL A 130 -21.77 -18.37 9.43
C VAL A 130 -22.05 -19.45 8.37
N GLN A 131 -21.89 -19.14 7.09
CA GLN A 131 -22.13 -20.10 6.00
C GLN A 131 -21.12 -21.25 6.00
N GLU A 132 -19.84 -20.95 6.23
CA GLU A 132 -18.77 -21.93 6.22
C GLU A 132 -18.83 -22.86 7.44
N TYR A 133 -18.98 -22.30 8.65
CA TYR A 133 -18.70 -23.05 9.88
C TYR A 133 -19.94 -23.54 10.63
N LEU A 134 -21.08 -22.85 10.57
CA LEU A 134 -22.26 -23.15 11.43
C LEU A 134 -22.86 -24.55 11.20
N ARG A 135 -22.65 -25.15 10.02
CA ARG A 135 -23.13 -26.51 9.69
C ARG A 135 -22.04 -27.56 9.79
N LEU A 136 -20.77 -27.15 9.79
CA LEU A 136 -19.62 -28.06 9.88
C LEU A 136 -19.27 -28.40 11.34
N TYR A 137 -19.51 -27.46 12.25
CA TYR A 137 -19.29 -27.58 13.69
C TYR A 137 -20.59 -27.30 14.45
#